data_AF-A0A7Y2ZDN6-F1
#
_entry.id   AF-A0A7Y2ZDN6-F1
#
_cell.length_a   1.000
_cell.length_b   1.000
_cell.length_c   1.000
_cell.angle_alpha   90.00
_cell.angle_beta   90.00
_cell.angle_gamma   90.00
#
_symmetry.space_group_name_H-M   'P 1'
#
loop_
_entity.id
_entity.type
_entity.pdbx_description
1 polymer ?
#
loop_
_entity_poly.entity_id
_entity_poly.type
_entity_poly.pdbx_seq_one_letter_code
_entity_poly.pdbx_strand_id
1 'polypeptide(L)'
;MNEIRCADIVDRLPVLAAGQVEAAEVDLMRQHLSECASCRDEWTVVELLHEAGPAPVPAGLEARLHAAVRDVAGQTVGSSVVGGAPGRKRWRVPSWGLAAAAGIVLAVATPVLVERMGDAPVPTIDDVEIEIALGERLPSPWLDDEEDVVAGAAVLDGLSDEALERLLEEMGG
;
A
#
# COMPACT_ATOMS: atom_id res chain seq x y z
N MET A 1 26.38 -10.00 -34.19
CA MET A 1 25.22 -9.20 -33.82
C MET A 1 24.85 -9.62 -32.41
N ASN A 2 25.07 -8.76 -31.42
CA ASN A 2 24.63 -9.04 -30.05
C ASN A 2 23.12 -8.89 -30.02
N GLU A 3 22.43 -10.01 -29.92
CA GLU A 3 20.98 -10.05 -29.80
C GLU A 3 20.61 -9.64 -28.38
N ILE A 4 20.03 -8.45 -28.24
CA ILE A 4 19.44 -7.98 -26.98
C ILE A 4 18.14 -8.76 -26.75
N ARG A 5 17.94 -9.25 -25.53
CA ARG A 5 16.76 -10.06 -25.21
C ARG A 5 15.57 -9.16 -24.87
N CYS A 6 14.36 -9.65 -25.06
CA CYS A 6 13.15 -8.91 -24.71
C CYS A 6 13.13 -8.49 -23.23
N ALA A 7 13.59 -9.34 -22.31
CA ALA A 7 13.68 -9.01 -20.89
C ALA A 7 14.57 -7.77 -20.64
N ASP A 8 15.74 -7.73 -21.28
CA ASP A 8 16.68 -6.60 -21.17
C ASP A 8 16.09 -5.31 -21.75
N ILE A 9 15.27 -5.43 -22.81
CA ILE A 9 14.55 -4.29 -23.41
C ILE A 9 13.50 -3.75 -22.45
N VAL A 10 12.62 -4.61 -21.93
CA VAL A 10 11.49 -4.22 -21.07
C VAL A 10 11.98 -3.46 -19.84
N ASP A 11 13.02 -3.96 -19.18
CA ASP A 11 13.63 -3.30 -18.00
C ASP A 11 14.18 -1.91 -18.32
N ARG A 12 14.56 -1.66 -19.58
CA ARG A 12 15.18 -0.41 -20.03
C ARG A 12 14.19 0.57 -20.66
N LEU A 13 12.95 0.16 -20.99
CA LEU A 13 11.96 1.05 -21.59
C LEU A 13 11.68 2.32 -20.76
N PRO A 14 11.54 2.28 -19.41
CA PRO A 14 11.31 3.49 -18.63
C PRO A 14 12.48 4.49 -18.72
N VAL A 15 13.71 3.98 -18.75
CA VAL A 15 14.93 4.79 -18.87
C VAL A 15 15.02 5.39 -20.28
N LEU A 16 14.61 4.64 -21.30
CA LEU A 16 14.50 5.12 -22.69
C LEU A 16 13.45 6.24 -22.80
N ALA A 17 12.28 6.09 -22.18
CA ALA A 17 11.23 7.11 -22.14
C ALA A 17 11.68 8.39 -21.43
N ALA A 18 12.45 8.25 -20.34
CA ALA A 18 13.06 9.38 -19.65
C ALA A 18 14.21 10.06 -20.44
N GLY A 19 14.61 9.52 -21.59
CA GLY A 19 15.73 10.04 -22.38
C GLY A 19 17.09 9.85 -21.71
N GLN A 20 17.23 8.88 -20.81
CA GLN A 20 18.42 8.65 -19.98
C GLN A 20 19.29 7.50 -20.49
N VAL A 21 19.23 7.20 -21.79
CA VAL A 21 19.95 6.11 -22.44
C VAL A 21 21.01 6.67 -23.38
N GLU A 22 22.21 6.05 -23.39
CA GLU A 22 23.30 6.43 -24.29
C GLU A 22 22.92 6.23 -25.76
N ALA A 23 23.36 7.11 -26.65
CA ALA A 23 22.92 7.12 -28.05
C ALA A 23 23.12 5.78 -28.78
N ALA A 24 24.23 5.08 -28.50
CA ALA A 24 24.51 3.77 -29.09
C ALA A 24 23.55 2.67 -28.61
N GLU A 25 23.05 2.76 -27.37
CA GLU A 25 22.07 1.84 -26.79
C GLU A 25 20.66 2.16 -27.30
N VAL A 26 20.33 3.43 -27.50
CA VAL A 26 19.06 3.86 -28.11
C VAL A 26 18.86 3.23 -29.49
N ASP A 27 19.88 3.21 -30.35
CA ASP A 27 19.77 2.62 -31.68
C ASP A 27 19.53 1.11 -31.64
N LEU A 28 20.20 0.40 -30.72
CA LEU A 28 20.00 -1.04 -30.51
C LEU A 28 18.59 -1.34 -30.01
N MET A 29 18.08 -0.55 -29.06
CA MET A 29 16.72 -0.71 -28.54
C MET A 29 15.67 -0.41 -29.62
N ARG A 30 15.84 0.67 -30.39
CA ARG A 30 14.92 1.02 -31.49
C ARG A 30 14.91 -0.05 -32.58
N GLN A 31 16.05 -0.66 -32.88
CA GLN A 31 16.11 -1.80 -33.78
C GLN A 31 15.25 -2.96 -33.26
N HIS A 32 15.44 -3.37 -32.00
CA HIS A 32 14.64 -4.45 -31.42
C HIS A 32 13.14 -4.13 -31.42
N LEU A 33 12.76 -2.90 -31.04
CA LEU A 33 11.38 -2.44 -31.07
C LEU A 33 10.80 -2.47 -32.51
N SER A 34 11.60 -2.26 -33.55
CA SER A 34 11.11 -2.37 -34.92
C SER A 34 10.82 -3.82 -35.36
N GLU A 35 11.46 -4.80 -34.72
CA GLU A 35 11.39 -6.22 -35.09
C GLU A 35 10.44 -7.03 -34.17
N CYS A 36 10.28 -6.62 -32.91
CA CYS A 36 9.54 -7.34 -31.88
C CYS A 36 8.21 -6.65 -31.53
N ALA A 37 7.08 -7.31 -31.84
CA ALA A 37 5.75 -6.75 -31.59
C ALA A 37 5.44 -6.59 -30.10
N SER A 38 5.74 -7.60 -29.27
CA SER A 38 5.45 -7.52 -27.83
C SER A 38 6.19 -6.38 -27.14
N CYS A 39 7.46 -6.12 -27.51
CA CYS A 39 8.20 -5.01 -26.94
C CYS A 39 7.66 -3.64 -27.40
N ARG A 40 7.03 -3.55 -28.58
CA ARG A 40 6.35 -2.31 -29.00
C ARG A 40 5.08 -2.04 -28.20
N ASP A 41 4.32 -3.08 -27.90
CA ASP A 41 3.11 -2.94 -27.11
C ASP A 41 3.47 -2.44 -25.70
N GLU A 42 4.49 -3.03 -25.07
CA GLU A 42 5.04 -2.55 -23.79
C GLU A 42 5.57 -1.11 -23.89
N TRP A 43 6.31 -0.78 -24.96
CA TRP A 43 6.80 0.58 -25.19
C TRP A 43 5.65 1.60 -25.28
N THR A 44 4.56 1.24 -25.95
CA THR A 44 3.38 2.11 -26.08
C THR A 44 2.78 2.43 -24.71
N VAL A 45 2.70 1.45 -23.81
CA VAL A 45 2.22 1.66 -22.43
C VAL A 45 3.15 2.60 -21.68
N VAL A 46 4.47 2.37 -21.75
CA VAL A 46 5.47 3.19 -21.08
C VAL A 46 5.44 4.64 -21.58
N GLU A 47 5.33 4.84 -22.90
CA GLU A 47 5.24 6.15 -23.53
C GLU A 47 3.99 6.92 -23.06
N LEU A 48 2.82 6.27 -23.05
CA LEU A 48 1.58 6.86 -22.54
C LEU A 48 1.68 7.26 -21.06
N LEU A 49 2.29 6.43 -20.22
CA LEU A 49 2.49 6.75 -18.80
C LEU A 49 3.47 7.91 -18.61
N HIS A 50 4.55 7.95 -19.41
CA HIS A 50 5.52 9.02 -19.36
C HIS A 50 4.89 10.36 -19.79
N GLU A 51 4.09 10.35 -20.86
CA GLU A 51 3.35 11.52 -21.35
C GLU A 51 2.29 12.00 -20.36
N ALA A 52 1.57 11.09 -19.72
CA ALA A 52 0.57 11.43 -18.70
C ALA A 52 1.19 12.19 -17.53
N GLY A 53 2.44 11.85 -17.17
CA GLY A 53 3.18 12.45 -16.08
C GLY A 53 2.52 12.24 -14.70
N PRO A 54 3.17 12.70 -13.62
CA PRO A 54 2.57 12.63 -12.30
C PRO A 54 1.35 13.56 -12.22
N ALA A 55 0.28 13.06 -11.59
CA ALA A 55 -0.87 13.90 -11.24
C ALA A 55 -0.42 15.12 -10.40
N PRO A 56 -1.10 16.26 -10.50
CA PRO A 56 -0.76 17.43 -9.73
C PRO A 56 -0.82 17.12 -8.23
N VAL A 57 0.22 17.53 -7.50
CA VAL A 57 0.30 17.32 -6.05
C VAL A 57 -0.79 18.16 -5.37
N PRO A 58 -1.69 17.54 -4.57
CA PRO A 58 -2.72 18.28 -3.86
C PRO A 58 -2.13 19.34 -2.92
N ALA A 59 -2.76 20.52 -2.87
CA ALA A 59 -2.32 21.60 -1.99
C ALA A 59 -2.31 21.15 -0.52
N GLY A 60 -1.23 21.46 0.19
CA GLY A 60 -1.07 21.13 1.61
C GLY A 60 -0.78 19.65 1.89
N LEU A 61 -0.50 18.81 0.88
CA LEU A 61 -0.08 17.42 1.09
C LEU A 61 1.15 17.32 1.99
N GLU A 62 2.17 18.15 1.75
CA GLU A 62 3.39 18.20 2.56
C GLU A 62 3.09 18.47 4.04
N ALA A 63 2.26 19.50 4.32
CA ALA A 63 1.87 19.82 5.69
C ALA A 63 1.09 18.67 6.37
N ARG A 64 0.22 17.98 5.61
CA ARG A 64 -0.52 16.81 6.08
C ARG A 64 0.40 15.63 6.37
N LEU A 65 1.41 15.40 5.52
CA LEU A 65 2.43 14.37 5.73
C LEU A 65 3.27 14.67 6.98
N HIS A 66 3.76 15.90 7.14
CA HIS A 66 4.51 16.29 8.34
C HIS A 66 3.67 16.25 9.63
N ALA A 67 2.37 16.53 9.55
CA ALA A 67 1.46 16.35 10.69
C ALA A 67 1.29 14.87 11.02
N ALA A 68 1.00 14.03 10.03
CA ALA A 68 0.84 12.59 10.22
C ALA A 68 2.11 11.92 10.79
N VAL A 69 3.29 12.28 10.26
CA VAL A 69 4.57 11.75 10.76
C VAL A 69 4.81 12.16 12.22
N ARG A 70 4.50 13.41 12.59
CA ARG A 70 4.61 13.86 14.00
C ARG A 70 3.60 13.18 14.90
N ASP A 71 2.38 12.95 14.45
CA ASP A 71 1.37 12.22 15.22
C ASP A 71 1.79 10.77 15.45
N VAL A 72 2.39 10.11 14.46
CA VAL A 72 2.93 8.74 14.61
C VAL A 72 4.14 8.73 15.54
N ALA A 73 5.09 9.65 15.37
CA ALA A 73 6.25 9.78 16.25
C ALA A 73 5.88 10.17 17.69
N GLY A 74 4.77 10.89 17.89
CA GLY A 74 4.21 11.18 19.21
C GLY A 74 3.50 9.97 19.84
N GLN A 75 2.98 9.04 19.04
CA GLN A 75 2.34 7.81 19.50
C GLN A 75 3.35 6.73 19.90
N THR A 76 4.55 6.70 19.32
CA THR A 76 5.60 5.73 19.68
C THR A 76 6.24 5.99 21.05
N VAL A 77 6.09 7.19 21.63
CA VAL A 77 6.54 7.50 23.00
C VAL A 77 5.44 7.24 24.06
N GLY A 78 4.25 6.80 23.63
CA GLY A 78 3.08 6.67 24.51
C GLY A 78 2.40 5.30 24.55
N SER A 79 2.84 4.32 23.77
CA SER A 79 2.21 2.98 23.77
C SER A 79 2.73 2.10 24.90
N SER A 80 2.58 2.58 26.14
CA SER A 80 2.30 1.67 27.24
C SER A 80 0.82 1.34 27.15
N VAL A 81 0.50 0.12 26.75
CA VAL A 81 -0.85 -0.45 26.79
C VAL A 81 -1.22 -0.67 28.26
N VAL A 82 -1.44 0.41 29.00
CA VAL A 82 -2.14 0.44 30.27
C VAL A 82 -3.03 1.67 30.23
N GLY A 83 -4.18 1.53 29.58
CA GLY A 83 -5.23 2.55 29.53
C GLY A 83 -5.72 2.89 30.95
N GLY A 84 -5.10 3.87 31.57
CA GLY A 84 -5.56 4.53 32.78
C GLY A 84 -6.68 5.51 32.45
N ALA A 85 -7.93 5.04 32.42
CA ALA A 85 -9.08 5.93 32.40
C ALA A 85 -9.19 6.71 33.73
N PRO A 86 -9.52 8.02 33.72
CA PRO A 86 -9.57 8.81 34.94
C PRO A 86 -10.75 8.41 35.82
N GLY A 87 -10.43 8.20 37.11
CA GLY A 87 -11.29 7.92 38.27
C GLY A 87 -12.80 7.89 38.06
N ARG A 88 -13.36 6.70 37.80
CA ARG A 88 -14.79 6.42 37.97
C ARG A 88 -14.94 5.30 39.00
N LYS A 89 -15.70 5.57 40.07
CA LYS A 89 -15.98 4.64 41.17
C LYS A 89 -16.33 3.26 40.61
N ARG A 90 -15.51 2.24 40.91
CA ARG A 90 -15.75 0.84 40.56
C ARG A 90 -17.04 0.35 41.21
N TRP A 91 -18.14 0.41 40.47
CA TRP A 91 -19.34 -0.33 40.82
C TRP A 91 -19.16 -1.75 40.29
N ARG A 92 -19.13 -2.73 41.20
CA ARG A 92 -19.00 -4.14 40.86
C ARG A 92 -20.27 -4.59 40.16
N VAL A 93 -20.25 -4.61 38.84
CA VAL A 93 -21.27 -5.29 38.05
C VAL A 93 -21.01 -6.80 38.09
N PRO A 94 -22.01 -7.62 38.47
CA PRO A 94 -21.86 -9.07 38.52
C PRO A 94 -21.69 -9.65 37.10
N SER A 95 -20.88 -10.70 36.99
CA SER A 95 -20.43 -11.34 35.74
C SER A 95 -21.55 -11.95 34.87
N TRP A 96 -22.79 -11.97 35.34
CA TRP A 96 -23.95 -12.45 34.58
C TRP A 96 -24.59 -11.37 33.69
N GLY A 97 -24.17 -10.10 33.79
CA GLY A 97 -24.73 -9.00 33.00
C GLY A 97 -24.16 -8.83 31.58
N LEU A 98 -23.06 -9.51 31.23
CA LEU A 98 -22.35 -9.30 29.97
C LEU A 98 -23.02 -9.97 28.76
N ALA A 99 -23.76 -11.06 28.95
CA ALA A 99 -24.41 -11.78 27.85
C ALA A 99 -25.61 -11.03 27.26
N ALA A 100 -26.35 -10.26 28.08
CA ALA A 100 -27.55 -9.54 27.62
C ALA A 100 -27.21 -8.26 26.83
N ALA A 101 -26.09 -7.59 27.16
CA ALA A 101 -25.71 -6.33 26.51
C ALA A 101 -25.26 -6.53 25.04
N ALA A 102 -24.56 -7.63 24.74
CA ALA A 102 -24.12 -7.93 23.38
C ALA A 102 -25.29 -8.16 22.41
N GLY A 103 -26.38 -8.80 22.88
CA GLY A 103 -27.58 -9.02 22.07
C GLY A 103 -28.33 -7.73 21.72
N ILE A 104 -28.38 -6.77 22.66
CA ILE A 104 -29.06 -5.48 22.44
C ILE A 104 -28.30 -4.62 21.41
N VAL A 105 -26.96 -4.58 21.48
CA VAL A 105 -26.14 -3.82 20.51
C VAL A 105 -26.28 -4.41 19.10
N LEU A 106 -26.27 -5.74 18.96
CA LEU A 106 -26.39 -6.38 17.65
C LEU A 106 -27.78 -6.16 17.01
N ALA A 107 -28.85 -6.26 17.79
CA ALA A 107 -30.23 -6.14 17.30
C ALA A 107 -30.63 -4.70 16.93
N VAL A 108 -30.00 -3.68 17.54
CA VAL A 108 -30.26 -2.26 17.21
C VAL A 108 -29.36 -1.77 16.07
N ALA A 109 -28.12 -2.29 15.95
CA ALA A 109 -27.18 -1.84 14.93
C ALA A 109 -27.49 -2.38 13.52
N THR A 110 -28.06 -3.59 13.40
CA THR A 110 -28.37 -4.20 12.10
C THR A 110 -29.42 -3.43 11.28
N PRO A 111 -30.59 -3.04 11.81
CA PRO A 111 -31.61 -2.37 11.00
C PRO A 111 -31.17 -0.97 10.53
N VAL A 112 -30.40 -0.24 11.33
CA VAL A 112 -29.92 1.11 10.97
C VAL A 112 -28.90 1.08 9.82
N LEU A 113 -28.08 0.03 9.74
CA LEU A 113 -27.15 -0.18 8.62
C LEU A 113 -27.87 -0.57 7.33
N VAL A 114 -28.96 -1.35 7.43
CA VAL A 114 -29.79 -1.75 6.27
C VAL A 114 -30.54 -0.56 5.70
N GLU A 115 -31.09 0.33 6.53
CA GLU A 115 -31.73 1.57 6.07
C GLU A 115 -30.74 2.53 5.38
N ARG A 116 -29.50 2.60 5.88
CA ARG A 116 -28.43 3.42 5.27
C ARG A 116 -27.93 2.88 3.91
N MET A 117 -28.09 1.58 3.64
CA MET A 117 -27.76 0.98 2.34
C MET A 117 -28.91 1.06 1.32
N GLY A 118 -30.16 1.27 1.76
CA GLY A 118 -31.32 1.39 0.87
C GLY A 118 -31.42 2.71 0.11
N ASP A 119 -30.80 3.78 0.61
CA ASP A 119 -30.86 5.14 0.03
C ASP A 119 -29.62 5.52 -0.81
N ALA A 120 -28.65 4.62 -0.96
CA ALA A 120 -27.53 4.86 -1.86
C ALA A 120 -27.96 4.53 -3.30
N PRO A 121 -27.91 5.47 -4.26
CA PRO A 121 -28.16 5.14 -5.66
C PRO A 121 -27.13 4.11 -6.12
N VAL A 122 -27.59 2.90 -6.39
CA VAL A 122 -26.80 1.82 -6.98
C VAL A 122 -26.43 2.26 -8.40
N PRO A 123 -25.13 2.42 -8.74
CA PRO A 123 -24.74 2.59 -10.13
C PRO A 123 -25.12 1.31 -10.88
N THR A 124 -26.06 1.40 -11.81
CA THR A 124 -26.44 0.29 -12.69
C THR A 124 -25.27 0.02 -13.64
N ILE A 125 -24.66 -1.16 -13.46
CA ILE A 125 -23.62 -1.72 -14.31
C ILE A 125 -24.32 -2.31 -15.54
N ASP A 126 -24.62 -1.49 -16.55
CA ASP A 126 -25.20 -1.99 -17.81
C ASP A 126 -24.22 -1.96 -19.01
N ASP A 127 -22.94 -1.61 -18.84
CA ASP A 127 -21.98 -1.64 -19.97
C ASP A 127 -20.56 -2.17 -19.69
N VAL A 128 -20.24 -2.64 -18.47
CA VAL A 128 -18.96 -3.33 -18.24
C VAL A 128 -19.14 -4.46 -17.24
N GLU A 129 -19.19 -5.69 -17.74
CA GLU A 129 -19.05 -6.89 -16.91
C GLU A 129 -17.62 -6.93 -16.35
N ILE A 130 -17.42 -6.32 -15.17
CA ILE A 130 -16.25 -6.59 -14.34
C ILE A 130 -16.66 -7.66 -13.34
N GLU A 131 -16.40 -8.91 -13.68
CA GLU A 131 -16.56 -10.05 -12.78
C GLU A 131 -15.45 -9.99 -11.71
N ILE A 132 -15.70 -9.27 -10.61
CA ILE A 132 -14.81 -9.35 -9.44
C ILE A 132 -15.20 -10.64 -8.69
N ALA A 133 -14.50 -11.72 -8.99
CA ALA A 133 -14.58 -12.96 -8.23
C ALA A 133 -14.07 -12.71 -6.80
N LEU A 134 -15.00 -12.48 -5.85
CA LEU A 134 -14.73 -12.63 -4.42
C LEU A 134 -14.45 -14.12 -4.13
N GLY A 135 -13.23 -14.58 -4.38
CA GLY A 135 -12.88 -15.98 -4.08
C GLY A 135 -11.47 -16.41 -4.47
N GLU A 136 -10.85 -15.75 -5.44
CA GLU A 136 -9.47 -16.07 -5.84
C GLU A 136 -8.58 -14.87 -5.55
N ARG A 137 -7.67 -15.06 -4.60
CA ARG A 137 -6.57 -14.14 -4.30
C ARG A 137 -5.84 -13.89 -5.61
N LEU A 138 -5.99 -12.68 -6.18
CA LEU A 138 -5.20 -12.28 -7.33
C LEU A 138 -3.73 -12.52 -7.00
N PRO A 139 -2.95 -13.17 -7.88
CA PRO A 139 -1.52 -13.33 -7.69
C PRO A 139 -0.92 -11.93 -7.64
N SER A 140 -0.63 -11.48 -6.44
CA SER A 140 0.05 -10.22 -6.23
C SER A 140 1.53 -10.59 -6.23
N PRO A 141 2.31 -10.15 -7.24
CA PRO A 141 3.74 -10.41 -7.28
C PRO A 141 4.49 -9.83 -6.06
N TRP A 142 3.80 -9.11 -5.18
CA TRP A 142 4.30 -8.51 -3.95
C TRP A 142 3.85 -9.23 -2.66
N LEU A 143 3.01 -10.26 -2.75
CA LEU A 143 2.42 -10.95 -1.56
C LEU A 143 2.64 -12.47 -1.55
N ASP A 144 3.31 -13.01 -2.57
CA ASP A 144 3.53 -14.46 -2.73
C ASP A 144 4.95 -14.89 -2.32
N ASP A 145 5.86 -13.96 -2.05
CA ASP A 145 7.14 -14.28 -1.42
C ASP A 145 6.91 -14.46 0.09
N GLU A 146 7.19 -15.67 0.58
CA GLU A 146 6.95 -16.14 1.96
C GLU A 146 7.82 -15.43 3.01
N GLU A 147 8.57 -14.41 2.61
CA GLU A 147 9.32 -13.52 3.46
C GLU A 147 8.55 -12.20 3.53
N ASP A 148 7.70 -12.11 4.56
CA ASP A 148 6.84 -10.99 4.94
C ASP A 148 7.66 -9.73 5.30
N VAL A 149 8.47 -9.25 4.37
CA VAL A 149 9.29 -8.06 4.50
C VAL A 149 8.55 -6.91 3.83
N VAL A 150 7.68 -6.29 4.62
CA VAL A 150 7.09 -5.00 4.26
C VAL A 150 8.22 -4.00 4.06
N ALA A 151 8.26 -3.31 2.92
CA ALA A 151 9.21 -2.23 2.69
C ALA A 151 9.12 -1.20 3.85
N GLY A 152 10.18 -1.09 4.64
CA GLY A 152 10.25 -0.24 5.84
C GLY A 152 10.10 -0.95 7.18
N ALA A 153 9.87 -2.26 7.21
CA ALA A 153 9.98 -3.05 8.44
C ALA A 153 11.46 -3.14 8.86
N ALA A 154 11.76 -2.74 10.10
CA ALA A 154 13.09 -2.92 10.65
C ALA A 154 13.32 -4.42 10.88
N VAL A 155 14.27 -5.01 10.15
CA VAL A 155 14.70 -6.40 10.36
C VAL A 155 15.61 -6.41 11.58
N LEU A 156 15.03 -6.71 12.75
CA LEU A 156 15.75 -6.77 14.03
C LEU A 156 16.13 -8.21 14.41
N ASP A 157 15.69 -9.21 13.65
CA ASP A 157 15.99 -10.61 13.92
C ASP A 157 17.47 -10.91 13.64
N GLY A 158 18.17 -11.42 14.66
CA GLY A 158 19.59 -11.78 14.59
C GLY A 158 20.55 -10.72 15.14
N LEU A 159 20.06 -9.57 15.63
CA LEU A 159 20.88 -8.65 16.40
C LEU A 159 21.09 -9.18 17.82
N SER A 160 22.34 -9.10 18.32
CA SER A 160 22.58 -9.30 19.74
C SER A 160 22.07 -8.10 20.53
N ASP A 161 21.76 -8.29 21.81
CA ASP A 161 21.23 -7.24 22.68
C ASP A 161 22.16 -6.01 22.70
N GLU A 162 23.48 -6.22 22.63
CA GLU A 162 24.48 -5.14 22.58
C GLU A 162 24.50 -4.38 21.24
N ALA A 163 24.16 -5.05 20.14
CA ALA A 163 24.04 -4.42 18.83
C ALA A 163 22.75 -3.59 18.74
N LEU A 164 21.68 -4.07 19.37
CA LEU A 164 20.41 -3.35 19.48
C LEU A 164 20.55 -2.10 20.35
N GLU A 165 21.21 -2.19 21.51
CA GLU A 165 21.47 -1.04 22.39
C GLU A 165 22.26 0.08 21.68
N ARG A 166 23.29 -0.28 20.91
CA ARG A 166 24.09 0.69 20.15
C ARG A 166 23.28 1.43 19.08
N LEU A 167 22.39 0.72 18.38
CA LEU A 167 21.49 1.31 17.39
C LEU A 167 20.48 2.27 18.04
N LEU A 168 19.98 1.93 19.24
CA LEU A 168 19.06 2.78 19.98
C LEU A 168 19.75 4.06 20.50
N GLU A 169 21.01 3.98 20.93
CA GLU A 169 21.80 5.16 21.32
C GLU A 169 22.07 6.09 20.13
N GLU A 170 22.30 5.55 18.93
CA GLU A 170 22.54 6.34 17.72
C GLU A 170 21.29 7.08 17.23
N MET A 171 20.10 6.47 17.32
CA MET A 171 18.84 7.10 16.90
C MET A 171 18.21 8.01 17.98
N GLY A 172 18.55 7.79 19.25
CA GLY A 172 18.03 8.56 20.39
C GLY A 172 18.91 9.73 20.85
N GLY A 173 20.02 10.00 20.16
CA GLY A 173 20.98 11.07 20.44
C GLY A 173 20.64 12.42 19.81
#